data_AF-A0A7S9GLJ1-F1
#
_entry.id   AF-A0A7S9GLJ1-F1
#
_cell.length_a   1.000
_cell.length_b   1.000
_cell.length_c   1.000
_cell.angle_alpha   90.00
_cell.angle_beta   90.00
_cell.angle_gamma   90.00
#
_symmetry.space_group_name_H-M   'P 1'
#
loop_
_entity.id
_entity.type
_entity.pdbx_description
1 polymer ?
#
loop_
_entity_poly.entity_id
_entity_poly.type
_entity_poly.pdbx_seq_one_letter_code
_entity_poly.pdbx_strand_id
1 'polypeptide(L)' 'MNTLRLTPLERETRAALPTPETTLHLNHAQQTLRLWAMRENAPIRPIRVHGRLAGPVADIRKLLHVATA' A
#
# COMPACT_ATOMS: atom_id res chain seq x y z
N MET A 1 -20.59 -0.53 -8.62
CA MET A 1 -19.21 -1.02 -8.45
C MET A 1 -18.29 0.19 -8.52
N ASN A 2 -17.62 0.56 -7.42
CA ASN A 2 -16.71 1.71 -7.43
C ASN A 2 -15.36 1.27 -8.01
N THR A 3 -15.09 1.61 -9.26
CA THR A 3 -13.86 1.24 -9.96
C THR A 3 -12.71 2.07 -9.40
N LEU A 4 -11.80 1.45 -8.64
CA LEU A 4 -10.58 2.09 -8.19
C LEU A 4 -9.64 2.23 -9.39
N ARG A 5 -9.32 3.46 -9.78
CA ARG A 5 -8.29 3.74 -10.79
C ARG A 5 -6.93 3.65 -10.11
N LEU A 6 -6.10 2.72 -10.56
CA LEU A 6 -4.74 2.54 -10.06
C LEU A 6 -3.79 3.43 -10.87
N THR A 7 -3.08 4.31 -10.18
CA THR A 7 -1.93 5.03 -10.75
C THR A 7 -0.73 4.09 -10.73
N PRO A 8 0.07 3.98 -11.81
CA PRO A 8 1.32 3.25 -11.77
C PRO A 8 2.20 3.72 -10.60
N LEU A 9 2.77 2.77 -9.85
CA LEU A 9 3.56 3.10 -8.66
C LEU A 9 4.72 4.04 -8.97
N GLU A 10 5.30 3.97 -10.17
CA GLU A 10 6.37 4.86 -10.64
C GLU A 10 5.94 6.34 -10.72
N ARG A 11 4.66 6.61 -10.99
CA ARG A 11 4.07 7.96 -11.14
C ARG A 11 3.32 8.42 -9.91
N GLU A 12 3.21 7.58 -8.89
CA GLU A 12 2.47 7.88 -7.67
C GLU A 12 3.24 8.92 -6.83
N THR A 13 2.68 10.12 -6.67
CA THR A 13 3.32 11.22 -5.94
C THR A 13 2.91 11.27 -4.47
N ARG A 14 1.87 10.53 -4.08
CA ARG A 14 1.41 10.47 -2.69
C ARG A 14 2.41 9.71 -1.82
N ALA A 15 2.56 10.14 -0.56
CA ALA A 15 3.41 9.46 0.41
C ALA A 15 2.83 8.10 0.85
N ALA A 16 1.50 8.00 0.97
CA ALA A 16 0.82 6.79 1.38
C ALA A 16 -0.52 6.64 0.65
N LEU A 17 -0.85 5.39 0.31
CA LEU A 17 -2.09 5.03 -0.36
C LEU A 17 -3.08 4.45 0.65
N PRO A 18 -4.39 4.69 0.48
CA PRO A 18 -5.40 4.03 1.29
C PRO A 18 -5.30 2.50 1.11
N THR A 19 -5.75 1.78 2.14
CA THR A 19 -5.80 0.31 2.16
C THR A 19 -6.29 -0.32 0.85
N PRO A 20 -7.45 0.06 0.27
CA PRO A 20 -7.93 -0.53 -0.97
C PRO A 20 -6.96 -0.41 -2.16
N GLU A 21 -6.36 0.76 -2.37
CA GLU A 21 -5.39 1.00 -3.46
C GLU A 21 -4.11 0.19 -3.21
N THR A 22 -3.58 0.24 -1.98
CA THR A 22 -2.40 -0.54 -1.56
C THR A 22 -2.57 -2.02 -1.86
N THR A 23 -3.72 -2.59 -1.48
CA THR A 23 -3.96 -4.03 -1.62
C THR A 23 -4.16 -4.45 -3.06
N LEU A 24 -4.72 -3.57 -3.91
CA LEU A 24 -4.84 -3.81 -5.34
C LEU A 24 -3.46 -3.82 -6.02
N HIS A 25 -2.56 -2.91 -5.65
CA HIS A 25 -1.19 -2.91 -6.18
C HIS A 25 -0.42 -4.19 -5.83
N LEU A 26 -0.68 -4.76 -4.65
CA LEU A 26 -0.01 -5.96 -4.17
C LEU A 26 -0.75 -7.26 -4.55
N ASN A 27 -1.87 -7.17 -5.28
CA ASN A 27 -2.74 -8.30 -5.56
C ASN A 27 -3.10 -9.12 -4.29
N HIS A 28 -3.51 -8.41 -3.24
CA HIS A 28 -3.85 -8.97 -1.94
C HIS A 28 -5.25 -8.52 -1.48
N ALA A 29 -5.82 -9.24 -0.51
CA ALA A 29 -7.04 -8.82 0.16
C ALA A 29 -6.76 -7.72 1.19
N GLN A 30 -7.73 -6.83 1.44
CA GLN A 30 -7.61 -5.76 2.44
C GLN A 30 -7.33 -6.27 3.86
N GLN A 31 -7.81 -7.48 4.19
CA GLN A 31 -7.57 -8.12 5.49
C GLN A 31 -6.09 -8.46 5.70
N THR A 32 -5.36 -8.81 4.63
CA THR A 32 -3.92 -9.07 4.67
C THR A 32 -3.16 -7.85 5.19
N LEU A 33 -3.53 -6.65 4.73
CA LEU A 33 -2.90 -5.41 5.19
C LEU A 33 -3.15 -5.16 6.68
N ARG A 34 -4.33 -5.51 7.20
CA ARG A 34 -4.64 -5.39 8.64
C ARG A 34 -3.82 -6.37 9.47
N LEU A 35 -3.64 -7.59 8.98
CA LEU A 35 -2.77 -8.58 9.62
C LEU A 35 -1.31 -8.11 9.64
N TRP A 36 -0.84 -7.52 8.54
CA TRP A 36 0.51 -6.94 8.46
C TRP A 36 0.70 -5.78 9.43
N ALA A 37 -0.31 -4.95 9.66
CA ALA A 37 -0.24 -3.88 10.66
C ALA A 37 -0.05 -4.40 12.09
N MET A 38 -0.37 -5.65 12.38
CA MET A 38 -0.19 -6.29 13.70
C MET A 38 1.10 -7.12 13.77
N ARG A 39 1.73 -7.47 12.64
CA ARG A 39 2.92 -8.31 12.59
C ARG A 39 4.18 -7.46 12.60
N GLU A 40 5.12 -7.81 13.46
CA GLU A 40 6.42 -7.12 13.58
C GLU A 40 7.30 -7.29 12.35
N ASN A 41 7.23 -8.46 11.71
CA ASN A 41 8.01 -8.85 10.54
C ASN A 41 7.11 -9.02 9.29
N ALA A 42 6.34 -7.98 8.96
CA ALA A 42 5.54 -7.93 7.75
C ALA A 42 6.34 -7.36 6.56
N PRO A 43 5.98 -7.71 5.30
CA PRO A 43 6.66 -7.21 4.10
C PRO A 43 6.65 -5.69 3.96
N ILE A 44 5.57 -5.05 4.42
CA ILE A 44 5.46 -3.60 4.57
C ILE A 44 4.84 -3.31 5.93
N ARG A 45 5.12 -2.12 6.48
CA ARG A 45 4.49 -1.65 7.72
C ARG A 45 3.44 -0.57 7.41
N PRO A 46 2.14 -0.90 7.40
CA PRO A 46 1.09 0.08 7.20
C PRO A 46 1.13 1.16 8.28
N ILE A 47 0.96 2.41 7.88
CA ILE A 47 0.92 3.57 8.79
C ILE A 47 -0.53 3.98 9.07
N ARG A 48 -0.75 4.65 10.20
CA ARG A 48 -2.05 5.22 10.55
C ARG A 48 -2.11 6.68 10.11
N VAL A 49 -3.02 7.00 9.19
CA VAL A 49 -3.30 8.37 8.72
C VAL A 49 -4.72 8.71 9.13
N HIS A 50 -4.88 9.65 10.07
CA HIS A 50 -6.19 10.03 10.64
C HIS A 50 -7.04 8.83 11.11
N GLY A 51 -6.41 7.86 11.77
CA GLY A 51 -7.09 6.64 12.27
C GLY A 51 -7.37 5.57 11.22
N ARG A 52 -6.99 5.78 9.94
CA ARG A 52 -7.13 4.79 8.85
C ARG A 52 -5.77 4.18 8.51
N LEU A 53 -5.77 2.90 8.12
CA LEU A 53 -4.55 2.23 7.64
C LEU A 53 -4.24 2.66 6.20
N ALA A 54 -2.99 3.04 5.98
CA ALA A 54 -2.44 3.41 4.69
C ALA A 54 -1.11 2.68 4.44
N GLY A 55 -0.90 2.25 3.20
CA GLY A 55 0.37 1.64 2.76
C GLY A 55 1.34 2.73 2.30
N PRO A 56 2.55 2.84 2.88
CA PRO A 56 3.58 3.76 2.40
C PRO A 56 4.00 3.39 0.97
N VAL A 57 3.95 4.34 0.04
CA VAL A 57 4.31 4.10 -1.37
C VAL A 57 5.76 3.66 -1.51
N ALA A 58 6.66 4.23 -0.70
CA ALA A 58 8.07 3.86 -0.68
C ALA A 58 8.29 2.37 -0.34
N ASP A 59 7.54 1.83 0.64
CA ASP A 59 7.67 0.41 1.01
C ASP A 59 7.06 -0.51 -0.05
N ILE A 60 5.93 -0.11 -0.64
CA ILE A 60 5.31 -0.86 -1.74
C ILE A 60 6.26 -0.91 -2.95
N ARG A 61 6.90 0.22 -3.30
CA ARG A 61 7.91 0.29 -4.37
C ARG A 61 9.11 -0.61 -4.09
N LYS A 62 9.64 -0.58 -2.86
CA LYS A 62 10.74 -1.45 -2.44
C LYS A 62 10.37 -2.93 -2.54
N LEU A 63 9.19 -3.30 -2.05
CA LEU A 63 8.72 -4.70 -2.07
C LEU A 63 8.58 -5.24 -3.50
N LEU A 64 8.06 -4.41 -4.41
CA LEU A 64 7.85 -4.77 -5.82
C LEU A 64 9.07 -4.48 -6.71
N HIS A 65 10.19 -4.03 -6.14
CA HIS A 65 11.41 -3.65 -6.88
C HIS A 65 11.17 -2.63 -8.01
N VAL A 66 10.24 -1.69 -7.79
CA VAL A 66 9.90 -0.65 -8.75
C VAL A 66 10.85 0.55 -8.55
N ALA A 67 11.66 0.84 -9.55
CA ALA A 67 12.50 2.04 -9.56
C ALA A 67 11.64 3.30 -9.64
N THR A 68 12.02 4.35 -8.90
CA THR A 68 11.47 5.68 -9.11
C THR A 68 12.20 6.27 -10.31
N ALA A 69 11.45 6.62 -11.36
CA ALA A 69 11.98 7.32 -12.53
C ALA A 69 12.27 8.79 -12.22
#